data_AF-A0A1H8HY90-F1
#
_entry.id   AF-A0A1H8HY90-F1
#
_cell.length_a   1.000
_cell.length_b   1.000
_cell.length_c   1.000
_cell.angle_alpha   90.00
_cell.angle_beta   90.00
_cell.angle_gamma   90.00
#
_symmetry.space_group_name_H-M   'P 1'
#
loop_
_entity.id
_entity.type
_entity.pdbx_description
1 polymer ?
#
loop_
_entity_poly.entity_id
_entity_poly.type
_entity_poly.pdbx_seq_one_letter_code
_entity_poly.pdbx_strand_id
1 'polypeptide(L)'
;MSINTQRRSLMKALPAAGLTLGLPVTVNAATAPDPWLQAQAIVDHVSRPLKFRKQDFDITAYGAKTCKLSTVKAWISFEEQDTIATPVAGSPDCYAAIRDAIKACSDAGGGRVVIPAGDWYCAGPIVLLSNVNVHLSAKAHVYFSHNPADYARYGDIDCGKHGKLSISRWQSNDVLNYSPMVYAYNQHNIALTGDDWTSTLDGQGGVPFNEEGDCWWTWKGKQKTINSIGQGTTPNFKAGKMSENTENPLNAVSLATIAPNLTEAERLLIQGEGQRWRADAQYLPALSEAGVPLSKRVFGIGHYLRPPMIQLIGCTNVLLQGYHVTRTPFWMHHPVHCRNIVIRKVHCESHGPNSDGFDPEACDHVLVDGCTFDTGDDCIAIKAGKDLDTQFGPSQNIVIQNCIMHSGHGGVTLGSEMAGGIQNVFAQKLVFENANWKTNPLNTAIRMKTNMNRGGYLRNFYVRDCTVPNGVQLSPSFYASLPGSPIQSKTVATAAGAIVTFDCDYTPISDNVRTRPPVVSNIQISNIKVGNVTKDGKTASCFQAIVILGPVASDYNGPGPMPPVVPVTDVTITDCDFGMPVNAAQPWFLYNVKGLTLKNVAIGGKVHNTTLNA
;
A
#
# COMPACT_ATOMS: atom_id res chain seq x y z
N MET A 1 -6.71 -17.35 -26.28
CA MET A 1 -6.32 -18.73 -25.91
C MET A 1 -7.41 -19.29 -24.99
N SER A 2 -7.93 -20.48 -25.32
CA SER A 2 -9.10 -21.09 -24.68
C SER A 2 -8.79 -21.54 -23.24
N ILE A 3 -9.57 -21.05 -22.26
CA ILE A 3 -9.44 -21.41 -20.84
C ILE A 3 -10.50 -22.47 -20.53
N ASN A 4 -10.00 -23.63 -20.10
CA ASN A 4 -10.76 -24.82 -19.74
C ASN A 4 -11.57 -24.59 -18.45
N THR A 5 -12.88 -24.49 -18.59
CA THR A 5 -13.86 -24.35 -17.51
C THR A 5 -14.37 -25.72 -17.08
N GLN A 6 -13.80 -26.32 -16.03
CA GLN A 6 -14.46 -27.41 -15.31
C GLN A 6 -13.84 -27.66 -13.93
N ARG A 7 -14.55 -27.24 -12.88
CA ARG A 7 -14.68 -27.93 -11.58
C ARG A 7 -15.59 -27.14 -10.64
N ARG A 8 -16.90 -27.31 -10.82
CA ARG A 8 -17.93 -27.05 -9.80
C ARG A 8 -19.06 -28.05 -9.97
N SER A 9 -19.02 -29.16 -9.25
CA SER A 9 -20.22 -29.77 -8.65
C SER A 9 -19.82 -30.91 -7.71
N LEU A 10 -20.48 -30.94 -6.55
CA LEU A 10 -20.98 -32.08 -5.78
C LEU A 10 -20.76 -31.91 -4.26
N MET A 11 -21.71 -31.23 -3.63
CA MET A 11 -22.16 -31.63 -2.30
C MET A 11 -23.69 -31.73 -2.33
N LYS A 12 -24.21 -32.95 -2.26
CA LYS A 12 -25.60 -33.25 -1.92
C LYS A 12 -25.60 -34.40 -0.90
N ALA A 13 -26.14 -34.07 0.27
CA ALA A 13 -26.94 -34.86 1.20
C ALA A 13 -26.48 -36.28 1.61
N LEU A 14 -26.30 -36.45 2.92
CA LEU A 14 -26.51 -37.71 3.64
C LEU A 14 -27.31 -37.42 4.94
N PRO A 15 -28.21 -38.32 5.38
CA PRO A 15 -29.24 -38.04 6.36
C PRO A 15 -28.80 -38.29 7.81
N ALA A 16 -29.57 -37.71 8.73
CA ALA A 16 -29.44 -37.81 10.17
C ALA A 16 -29.66 -39.25 10.69
N ALA A 17 -28.80 -39.70 11.61
CA ALA A 17 -29.08 -40.81 12.52
C ALA A 17 -28.23 -40.71 13.81
N GLY A 18 -28.90 -40.85 14.96
CA GLY A 18 -28.32 -41.44 16.17
C GLY A 18 -27.82 -40.50 17.28
N LEU A 19 -28.69 -40.17 18.25
CA LEU A 19 -28.26 -39.75 19.58
C LEU A 19 -27.54 -40.89 20.29
N THR A 20 -26.30 -40.66 20.74
CA THR A 20 -25.68 -41.43 21.82
C THR A 20 -25.15 -40.46 22.88
N LEU A 21 -25.58 -40.66 24.12
CA LEU A 21 -25.15 -39.94 25.31
C LEU A 21 -23.69 -40.31 25.62
N GLY A 22 -22.75 -39.43 25.29
CA GLY A 22 -21.35 -39.52 25.67
C GLY A 22 -21.05 -38.72 26.94
N LEU A 23 -20.34 -39.34 27.88
CA LEU A 23 -19.82 -38.79 29.14
C LEU A 23 -19.01 -37.49 28.94
N PRO A 24 -18.92 -36.61 29.96
CA PRO A 24 -18.22 -35.34 29.85
C PRO A 24 -16.71 -35.59 29.72
N VAL A 25 -16.20 -35.47 28.50
CA VAL A 25 -14.76 -35.31 28.27
C VAL A 25 -14.40 -33.90 28.74
N THR A 26 -13.66 -33.81 29.84
CA THR A 26 -12.97 -32.58 30.21
C THR A 26 -11.98 -32.26 29.11
N VAL A 27 -12.37 -31.39 28.18
CA VAL A 27 -11.46 -30.80 27.21
C VAL A 27 -10.53 -29.90 28.01
N ASN A 28 -9.33 -30.39 28.32
CA ASN A 28 -8.25 -29.52 28.74
C ASN A 28 -8.15 -28.43 27.67
N ALA A 29 -8.35 -27.17 28.07
CA ALA A 29 -8.11 -26.02 27.22
C ALA A 29 -6.61 -26.02 26.89
N ALA A 30 -6.23 -26.68 25.80
CA ALA A 30 -4.90 -26.60 25.26
C ALA A 30 -4.63 -25.11 24.99
N THR A 31 -3.63 -24.55 25.67
CA THR A 31 -3.14 -23.21 25.39
C THR A 31 -2.91 -23.10 23.89
N ALA A 32 -3.56 -22.14 23.23
CA ALA A 32 -3.37 -21.91 21.80
C ALA A 32 -1.85 -21.82 21.51
N PRO A 33 -1.35 -22.50 20.45
CA PRO A 33 0.07 -22.47 20.14
C PRO A 33 0.56 -21.03 19.94
N ASP A 34 1.76 -20.72 20.44
CA ASP A 34 2.35 -19.39 20.35
C ASP A 34 2.43 -18.96 18.86
N PRO A 35 1.71 -17.90 18.45
CA PRO A 35 1.69 -17.45 17.06
C PRO A 35 3.07 -17.02 16.56
N TRP A 36 4.01 -16.68 17.44
CA TRP A 36 5.37 -16.30 17.05
C TRP A 36 6.23 -17.47 16.59
N LEU A 37 5.87 -18.72 16.89
CA LEU A 37 6.49 -19.90 16.26
C LEU A 37 6.21 -19.93 14.75
N GLN A 38 5.00 -19.53 14.33
CA GLN A 38 4.67 -19.37 12.92
C GLN A 38 5.48 -18.23 12.30
N ALA A 39 5.62 -17.09 12.99
CA ALA A 39 6.46 -15.99 12.51
C ALA A 39 7.90 -16.44 12.26
N GLN A 40 8.50 -17.17 13.20
CA GLN A 40 9.87 -17.70 13.03
C GLN A 40 9.95 -18.70 11.88
N ALA A 41 8.98 -19.60 11.73
CA ALA A 41 8.94 -20.54 10.61
C ALA A 41 8.86 -19.83 9.25
N ILE A 42 8.12 -18.71 9.16
CA ILE A 42 8.08 -17.87 7.96
C ILE A 42 9.47 -17.28 7.69
N VAL A 43 10.12 -16.70 8.71
CA VAL A 43 11.48 -16.13 8.60
C VAL A 43 12.46 -17.19 8.11
N ASP A 44 12.47 -18.37 8.71
CA ASP A 44 13.39 -19.48 8.37
C ASP A 44 13.16 -20.00 6.95
N HIS A 45 11.91 -20.01 6.49
CA HIS A 45 11.56 -20.40 5.13
C HIS A 45 12.03 -19.37 4.10
N VAL A 46 11.72 -18.09 4.29
CA VAL A 46 11.99 -17.05 3.28
C VAL A 46 13.42 -16.50 3.32
N SER A 47 14.12 -16.62 4.44
CA SER A 47 15.50 -16.09 4.58
C SER A 47 16.55 -16.91 3.82
N ARG A 48 16.16 -18.00 3.16
CA ARG A 48 17.06 -18.83 2.35
C ARG A 48 17.62 -17.99 1.19
N PRO A 49 18.94 -17.84 1.05
CA PRO A 49 19.52 -17.03 -0.02
C PRO A 49 19.11 -17.52 -1.40
N LEU A 50 18.71 -16.58 -2.26
CA LEU A 50 18.52 -16.84 -3.68
C LEU A 50 19.87 -17.16 -4.33
N LYS A 51 19.86 -18.09 -5.29
CA LYS A 51 21.06 -18.50 -6.02
C LYS A 51 20.99 -17.96 -7.43
N PHE A 52 22.05 -17.27 -7.83
CA PHE A 52 22.25 -16.77 -9.18
C PHE A 52 23.51 -17.41 -9.78
N ARG A 53 23.53 -17.54 -11.11
CA ARG A 53 24.75 -17.93 -11.83
C ARG A 53 25.85 -16.89 -11.52
N LYS A 54 27.08 -17.33 -11.31
CA LYS A 54 28.22 -16.44 -11.05
C LYS A 54 28.75 -15.86 -12.35
N GLN A 55 27.98 -14.99 -12.99
CA GLN A 55 28.39 -14.24 -14.17
C GLN A 55 27.78 -12.85 -14.12
N ASP A 56 28.63 -11.87 -14.42
CA ASP A 56 28.23 -10.47 -14.50
C ASP A 56 27.97 -10.03 -15.94
N PHE A 57 26.99 -9.14 -16.09
CA PHE A 57 26.58 -8.49 -17.32
C PHE A 57 26.57 -6.99 -17.05
N ASP A 58 27.71 -6.33 -17.28
CA ASP A 58 27.87 -4.89 -17.05
C ASP A 58 27.14 -4.09 -18.14
N ILE A 59 26.26 -3.16 -17.75
CA ILE A 59 25.46 -2.37 -18.69
C ILE A 59 26.31 -1.54 -19.66
N THR A 60 27.56 -1.20 -19.30
CA THR A 60 28.47 -0.46 -20.18
C THR A 60 28.92 -1.29 -21.38
N ALA A 61 29.02 -2.62 -21.24
CA ALA A 61 29.28 -3.54 -22.35
C ALA A 61 28.11 -3.58 -23.36
N TYR A 62 26.93 -3.12 -22.95
CA TYR A 62 25.72 -2.99 -23.77
C TYR A 62 25.49 -1.55 -24.24
N GLY A 63 26.47 -0.65 -24.06
CA GLY A 63 26.44 0.71 -24.59
C GLY A 63 25.87 1.77 -23.66
N ALA A 64 25.58 1.44 -22.38
CA ALA A 64 25.19 2.44 -21.39
C ALA A 64 26.30 3.48 -21.19
N LYS A 65 25.92 4.74 -20.99
CA LYS A 65 26.84 5.85 -20.73
C LYS A 65 26.28 6.72 -19.62
N THR A 66 27.14 7.21 -18.75
CA THR A 66 26.74 8.14 -17.69
C THR A 66 26.22 9.46 -18.26
N CYS A 67 25.32 10.12 -17.55
CA CYS A 67 24.82 11.45 -17.88
C CYS A 67 25.49 12.54 -17.03
N LYS A 68 25.39 13.79 -17.48
CA LYS A 68 25.68 14.96 -16.65
C LYS A 68 24.40 15.42 -15.97
N LEU A 69 24.53 16.06 -14.82
CA LEU A 69 23.42 16.63 -14.08
C LEU A 69 23.36 18.16 -14.26
N SER A 70 22.15 18.68 -14.23
CA SER A 70 21.80 20.08 -14.02
C SER A 70 20.90 20.20 -12.80
N THR A 71 20.55 21.43 -12.42
CA THR A 71 19.61 21.67 -11.32
C THR A 71 18.30 22.23 -11.82
N VAL A 72 17.20 21.81 -11.21
CA VAL A 72 15.84 22.27 -11.51
C VAL A 72 15.08 22.54 -10.23
N LYS A 73 14.17 23.52 -10.24
CA LYS A 73 13.20 23.70 -9.16
C LYS A 73 12.11 22.64 -9.30
N ALA A 74 12.02 21.75 -8.31
CA ALA A 74 11.09 20.64 -8.31
C ALA A 74 10.34 20.55 -6.98
N TRP A 75 9.23 19.84 -6.97
CA TRP A 75 8.56 19.45 -5.72
C TRP A 75 9.39 18.37 -5.03
N ILE A 76 9.59 18.50 -3.72
CA ILE A 76 10.24 17.49 -2.88
C ILE A 76 9.28 16.86 -1.87
N SER A 77 8.12 17.50 -1.65
CA SER A 77 6.99 16.97 -0.88
C SER A 77 5.68 17.52 -1.45
N PHE A 78 4.56 17.28 -0.76
CA PHE A 78 3.27 17.91 -1.07
C PHE A 78 3.32 19.45 -1.06
N GLU A 79 4.13 20.02 -0.17
CA GLU A 79 4.03 21.44 0.19
C GLU A 79 5.29 22.22 -0.18
N GLU A 80 6.41 21.52 -0.37
CA GLU A 80 7.72 22.12 -0.51
C GLU A 80 8.33 21.86 -1.88
N GLN A 81 9.00 22.89 -2.39
CA GLN A 81 9.84 22.81 -3.57
C GLN A 81 11.28 23.11 -3.19
N ASP A 82 12.22 22.42 -3.83
CA ASP A 82 13.65 22.71 -3.71
C ASP A 82 14.36 22.60 -5.06
N THR A 83 15.59 23.09 -5.11
CA THR A 83 16.48 22.96 -6.25
C THR A 83 17.18 21.61 -6.14
N ILE A 84 16.83 20.68 -7.03
CA ILE A 84 17.37 19.32 -7.03
C ILE A 84 18.14 19.01 -8.31
N ALA A 85 19.01 18.01 -8.27
CA ALA A 85 19.73 17.53 -9.44
C ALA A 85 18.83 16.68 -10.36
N THR A 86 18.99 16.85 -11.67
CA THR A 86 18.31 16.08 -12.71
C THR A 86 19.22 15.92 -13.93
N PRO A 87 19.13 14.83 -14.72
CA PRO A 87 19.88 14.69 -15.95
C PRO A 87 19.67 15.86 -16.92
N VAL A 88 20.75 16.31 -17.58
CA VAL A 88 20.66 17.35 -18.60
C VAL A 88 19.77 16.89 -19.77
N ALA A 89 19.05 17.82 -20.40
CA ALA A 89 18.26 17.52 -21.59
C ALA A 89 19.14 16.89 -22.69
N GLY A 90 18.66 15.81 -23.31
CA GLY A 90 19.41 15.04 -24.31
C GLY A 90 20.48 14.10 -23.73
N SER A 91 20.44 13.81 -22.42
CA SER A 91 21.31 12.81 -21.80
C SER A 91 21.23 11.43 -22.50
N PRO A 92 22.34 10.66 -22.54
CA PRO A 92 22.32 9.32 -23.11
C PRO A 92 21.31 8.42 -22.39
N ASP A 93 20.34 7.88 -23.14
CA ASP A 93 19.35 6.96 -22.60
C ASP A 93 19.93 5.55 -22.44
N CYS A 94 19.94 5.05 -21.21
CA CYS A 94 20.45 3.73 -20.86
C CYS A 94 19.40 2.61 -20.96
N TYR A 95 18.13 2.90 -21.25
CA TYR A 95 17.06 1.90 -21.29
C TYR A 95 17.41 0.70 -22.19
N ALA A 96 17.86 0.94 -23.43
CA ALA A 96 18.18 -0.13 -24.36
C ALA A 96 19.34 -1.01 -23.84
N ALA A 97 20.38 -0.40 -23.29
CA ALA A 97 21.53 -1.11 -22.75
C ALA A 97 21.16 -1.97 -21.53
N ILE A 98 20.35 -1.44 -20.62
CA ILE A 98 19.87 -2.18 -19.44
C ILE A 98 18.98 -3.35 -19.87
N ARG A 99 18.02 -3.11 -20.78
CA ARG A 99 17.16 -4.16 -21.35
C ARG A 99 17.98 -5.28 -21.98
N ASP A 100 18.97 -4.93 -22.79
CA ASP A 100 19.78 -5.91 -23.53
C ASP A 100 20.70 -6.70 -22.59
N ALA A 101 21.26 -6.05 -21.56
CA ALA A 101 22.02 -6.73 -20.50
C ALA A 101 21.16 -7.72 -19.71
N ILE A 102 19.95 -7.33 -19.30
CA ILE A 102 18.99 -8.22 -18.61
C ILE A 102 18.60 -9.39 -19.50
N LYS A 103 18.28 -9.13 -20.77
CA LYS A 103 17.95 -10.19 -21.72
C LYS A 103 19.11 -11.17 -21.88
N ALA A 104 20.32 -10.68 -22.12
CA ALA A 104 21.50 -11.53 -22.27
C ALA A 104 21.79 -12.36 -21.01
N CYS A 105 21.61 -11.75 -19.83
CA CYS A 105 21.74 -12.43 -18.54
C CYS A 105 20.72 -13.57 -18.40
N SER A 106 19.44 -13.30 -18.68
CA SER A 106 18.38 -14.30 -18.64
C SER A 106 18.59 -15.41 -19.68
N ASP A 107 18.93 -15.06 -20.92
CA ASP A 107 19.18 -16.03 -22.01
C ASP A 107 20.36 -16.96 -21.68
N ALA A 108 21.34 -16.47 -20.93
CA ALA A 108 22.45 -17.27 -20.42
C ALA A 108 22.06 -18.16 -19.21
N GLY A 109 20.79 -18.21 -18.81
CA GLY A 109 20.34 -18.97 -17.64
C GLY A 109 20.52 -18.24 -16.32
N GLY A 110 20.66 -16.91 -16.35
CA GLY A 110 20.71 -16.04 -15.19
C GLY A 110 22.10 -15.50 -14.87
N GLY A 111 22.17 -14.71 -13.81
CA GLY A 111 23.39 -14.02 -13.40
C GLY A 111 23.10 -12.69 -12.72
N ARG A 112 24.10 -11.81 -12.73
CA ARG A 112 24.01 -10.45 -12.18
C ARG A 112 24.18 -9.43 -13.28
N VAL A 113 23.20 -8.55 -13.46
CA VAL A 113 23.34 -7.35 -14.30
C VAL A 113 23.88 -6.25 -13.42
N VAL A 114 25.04 -5.68 -13.77
CA VAL A 114 25.73 -4.70 -12.93
C VAL A 114 25.51 -3.30 -13.50
N ILE A 115 24.96 -2.41 -12.67
CA ILE A 115 24.91 -0.97 -12.89
C ILE A 115 26.06 -0.36 -12.04
N PRO A 116 27.19 0.02 -12.66
CA PRO A 116 28.35 0.49 -11.91
C PRO A 116 28.13 1.91 -11.36
N ALA A 117 29.08 2.38 -10.54
CA ALA A 117 29.07 3.73 -10.01
C ALA A 117 28.95 4.79 -11.12
N GLY A 118 28.11 5.80 -10.92
CA GLY A 118 27.84 6.86 -11.88
C GLY A 118 26.37 7.26 -11.96
N ASP A 119 26.10 8.35 -12.67
CA ASP A 119 24.75 8.86 -12.92
C ASP A 119 24.22 8.28 -14.24
N TRP A 120 23.09 7.57 -14.21
CA TRP A 120 22.52 6.86 -15.35
C TRP A 120 21.10 7.36 -15.62
N TYR A 121 20.87 7.94 -16.80
CA TYR A 121 19.53 8.31 -17.24
C TYR A 121 18.83 7.12 -17.92
N CYS A 122 17.62 6.78 -17.49
CA CYS A 122 16.82 5.68 -18.04
C CYS A 122 15.44 6.17 -18.50
N ALA A 123 15.22 6.24 -19.82
CA ALA A 123 13.95 6.66 -20.43
C ALA A 123 13.06 5.46 -20.77
N GLY A 124 12.80 4.62 -19.77
CA GLY A 124 11.93 3.45 -19.89
C GLY A 124 12.00 2.56 -18.65
N PRO A 125 11.21 1.47 -18.61
CA PRO A 125 11.18 0.57 -17.46
C PRO A 125 12.40 -0.37 -17.43
N ILE A 126 12.93 -0.63 -16.23
CA ILE A 126 13.84 -1.77 -15.99
C ILE A 126 12.96 -3.01 -15.80
N VAL A 127 12.85 -3.85 -16.83
CA VAL A 127 12.04 -5.08 -16.79
C VAL A 127 12.90 -6.25 -16.33
N LEU A 128 12.65 -6.77 -15.13
CA LEU A 128 13.35 -7.93 -14.59
C LEU A 128 12.88 -9.22 -15.26
N LEU A 129 13.81 -10.15 -15.46
CA LEU A 129 13.55 -11.48 -16.00
C LEU A 129 14.04 -12.57 -15.03
N SER A 130 13.51 -13.78 -15.19
CA SER A 130 13.81 -14.90 -14.30
C SER A 130 15.31 -15.19 -14.20
N ASN A 131 15.77 -15.52 -12.99
CA ASN A 131 17.18 -15.78 -12.65
C ASN A 131 18.13 -14.59 -12.82
N VAL A 132 17.61 -13.36 -12.88
CA VAL A 132 18.43 -12.14 -12.96
C VAL A 132 18.44 -11.40 -11.63
N ASN A 133 19.63 -11.05 -11.16
CA ASN A 133 19.85 -10.03 -10.14
C ASN A 133 20.31 -8.72 -10.81
N VAL A 134 19.47 -7.70 -10.83
CA VAL A 134 19.91 -6.34 -11.19
C VAL A 134 20.56 -5.72 -9.96
N HIS A 135 21.83 -5.38 -10.07
CA HIS A 135 22.66 -4.96 -8.96
C HIS A 135 23.27 -3.57 -9.20
N LEU A 136 22.92 -2.62 -8.35
CA LEU A 136 23.50 -1.29 -8.30
C LEU A 136 24.75 -1.32 -7.43
N SER A 137 25.90 -1.00 -8.02
CA SER A 137 27.13 -0.82 -7.23
C SER A 137 27.03 0.43 -6.36
N ALA A 138 27.84 0.51 -5.30
CA ALA A 138 27.95 1.72 -4.50
C ALA A 138 28.15 2.96 -5.39
N LYS A 139 27.39 4.02 -5.13
CA LYS A 139 27.32 5.28 -5.89
C LYS A 139 26.77 5.16 -7.32
N ALA A 140 26.09 4.08 -7.67
CA ALA A 140 25.24 4.04 -8.84
C ALA A 140 23.96 4.84 -8.56
N HIS A 141 23.64 5.83 -9.40
CA HIS A 141 22.40 6.60 -9.31
C HIS A 141 21.64 6.50 -10.62
N VAL A 142 20.52 5.77 -10.61
CA VAL A 142 19.63 5.66 -11.76
C VAL A 142 18.56 6.74 -11.67
N TYR A 143 18.62 7.71 -12.58
CA TYR A 143 17.58 8.72 -12.77
C TYR A 143 16.58 8.21 -13.81
N PHE A 144 15.41 7.81 -13.35
CA PHE A 144 14.32 7.47 -14.25
C PHE A 144 13.77 8.72 -14.92
N SER A 145 13.36 8.61 -16.18
CA SER A 145 12.74 9.72 -16.87
C SER A 145 11.46 10.17 -16.17
N HIS A 146 11.29 11.49 -16.05
CA HIS A 146 10.07 12.10 -15.52
C HIS A 146 9.02 12.32 -16.63
N ASN A 147 9.29 11.96 -17.89
CA ASN A 147 8.34 12.08 -18.99
C ASN A 147 7.40 10.86 -19.06
N PRO A 148 6.07 11.03 -18.88
CA PRO A 148 5.12 9.91 -18.94
C PRO A 148 5.12 9.12 -20.23
N ALA A 149 5.42 9.76 -21.37
CA ALA A 149 5.43 9.11 -22.66
C ALA A 149 6.46 7.96 -22.73
N ASP A 150 7.56 8.03 -21.97
CA ASP A 150 8.60 7.00 -21.95
C ASP A 150 8.06 5.66 -21.40
N TYR A 151 7.07 5.71 -20.51
CA TYR A 151 6.44 4.53 -19.87
C TYR A 151 5.26 3.94 -20.67
N ALA A 152 4.89 4.59 -21.77
CA ALA A 152 3.90 4.12 -22.73
C ALA A 152 4.53 3.70 -24.08
N ARG A 153 5.85 3.53 -24.14
CA ARG A 153 6.57 3.09 -25.37
C ARG A 153 6.87 1.61 -25.42
N TYR A 154 7.10 0.99 -24.26
CA TYR A 154 7.75 -0.32 -24.17
C TYR A 154 6.91 -1.39 -23.48
N GLY A 155 5.66 -1.09 -23.11
CA GLY A 155 4.75 -2.10 -22.58
C GLY A 155 4.43 -3.19 -23.61
N ASP A 156 4.04 -4.36 -23.11
CA ASP A 156 3.80 -5.53 -23.95
C ASP A 156 2.48 -5.46 -24.75
N ILE A 157 1.57 -4.54 -24.38
CA ILE A 157 0.22 -4.48 -24.95
C ILE A 157 0.03 -3.17 -25.71
N ASP A 158 -0.09 -3.26 -27.03
CA ASP A 158 -0.40 -2.12 -27.89
C ASP A 158 -1.86 -1.70 -27.72
N CYS A 159 -2.07 -0.52 -27.13
CA CYS A 159 -3.38 0.09 -26.88
C CYS A 159 -3.68 1.24 -27.85
N GLY A 160 -3.02 1.28 -29.02
CA GLY A 160 -3.22 2.28 -30.05
C GLY A 160 -2.82 3.69 -29.58
N LYS A 161 -3.74 4.65 -29.66
CA LYS A 161 -3.48 6.06 -29.28
C LYS A 161 -3.08 6.24 -27.81
N HIS A 162 -3.35 5.25 -26.96
CA HIS A 162 -3.00 5.27 -25.55
C HIS A 162 -1.57 4.78 -25.26
N GLY A 163 -0.87 4.28 -26.28
CA GLY A 163 0.50 3.79 -26.21
C GLY A 163 0.60 2.28 -25.97
N LYS A 164 1.82 1.82 -25.81
CA LYS A 164 2.20 0.45 -25.43
C LYS A 164 2.28 0.35 -23.91
N LEU A 165 1.29 -0.31 -23.32
CA LEU A 165 1.02 -0.34 -21.88
C LEU A 165 1.37 -1.68 -21.26
N SER A 166 1.55 -1.68 -19.94
CA SER A 166 1.81 -2.86 -19.14
C SER A 166 0.57 -3.24 -18.32
N ILE A 167 0.46 -4.52 -17.98
CA ILE A 167 -0.48 -4.97 -16.95
C ILE A 167 0.00 -4.39 -15.62
N SER A 168 -0.88 -3.69 -14.92
CA SER A 168 -0.57 -3.08 -13.63
C SER A 168 -1.78 -3.20 -12.70
N ARG A 169 -1.59 -2.80 -11.44
CA ARG A 169 -2.69 -2.51 -10.52
C ARG A 169 -2.54 -1.09 -9.97
N TRP A 170 -3.63 -0.33 -10.00
CA TRP A 170 -3.68 1.03 -9.45
C TRP A 170 -4.70 1.05 -8.32
N GLN A 171 -4.26 1.37 -7.09
CA GLN A 171 -5.06 1.22 -5.87
C GLN A 171 -5.80 -0.13 -5.80
N SER A 172 -5.07 -1.20 -6.12
CA SER A 172 -5.53 -2.59 -6.09
C SER A 172 -6.66 -2.98 -7.07
N ASN A 173 -6.90 -2.17 -8.12
CA ASN A 173 -7.71 -2.56 -9.28
C ASN A 173 -6.82 -2.85 -10.50
N ASP A 174 -7.14 -3.88 -11.27
CA ASP A 174 -6.40 -4.29 -12.47
C ASP A 174 -6.57 -3.28 -13.61
N VAL A 175 -5.47 -2.89 -14.25
CA VAL A 175 -5.45 -1.84 -15.28
C VAL A 175 -4.37 -2.07 -16.34
N LEU A 176 -4.62 -1.63 -17.57
CA LEU A 176 -3.59 -1.40 -18.58
C LEU A 176 -3.16 0.07 -18.51
N ASN A 177 -1.92 0.31 -18.06
CA ASN A 177 -1.44 1.67 -17.77
C ASN A 177 0.04 1.84 -18.13
N TYR A 178 0.57 3.05 -17.90
CA TYR A 178 2.01 3.32 -17.93
C TYR A 178 2.79 2.23 -17.19
N SER A 179 3.92 1.82 -17.77
CA SER A 179 4.80 0.81 -17.17
C SER A 179 5.39 1.33 -15.86
N PRO A 180 5.42 0.52 -14.80
CA PRO A 180 6.22 0.79 -13.60
C PRO A 180 7.70 1.00 -13.96
N MET A 181 8.41 1.84 -13.19
CA MET A 181 9.81 2.17 -13.46
C MET A 181 10.73 0.94 -13.36
N VAL A 182 10.46 0.06 -12.41
CA VAL A 182 10.98 -1.31 -12.36
C VAL A 182 9.81 -2.27 -12.38
N TYR A 183 9.82 -3.23 -13.31
CA TYR A 183 8.68 -4.10 -13.56
C TYR A 183 9.07 -5.57 -13.66
N ALA A 184 8.21 -6.47 -13.19
CA ALA A 184 8.29 -7.89 -13.48
C ALA A 184 6.90 -8.51 -13.54
N TYR A 185 6.68 -9.41 -14.50
CA TYR A 185 5.43 -10.14 -14.65
C TYR A 185 5.70 -11.64 -14.77
N ASN A 186 5.17 -12.43 -13.84
CA ASN A 186 5.32 -13.89 -13.77
C ASN A 186 6.78 -14.37 -13.88
N GLN A 187 7.69 -13.72 -13.15
CA GLN A 187 9.11 -14.08 -13.13
C GLN A 187 9.49 -14.85 -11.86
N HIS A 188 10.53 -15.67 -11.96
CA HIS A 188 10.98 -16.54 -10.88
C HIS A 188 12.45 -16.29 -10.55
N ASN A 189 12.79 -16.30 -9.25
CA ASN A 189 14.17 -16.13 -8.78
C ASN A 189 14.78 -14.81 -9.29
N ILE A 190 14.19 -13.69 -8.86
CA ILE A 190 14.59 -12.34 -9.29
C ILE A 190 15.13 -11.55 -8.12
N ALA A 191 16.09 -10.66 -8.38
CA ALA A 191 16.59 -9.74 -7.37
C ALA A 191 16.85 -8.33 -7.93
N LEU A 192 16.62 -7.35 -7.06
CA LEU A 192 17.06 -5.97 -7.21
C LEU A 192 17.89 -5.63 -5.97
N THR A 193 19.18 -5.37 -6.16
CA THR A 193 20.10 -5.19 -5.03
C THR A 193 20.97 -3.95 -5.19
N GLY A 194 21.40 -3.38 -4.07
CA GLY A 194 22.41 -2.33 -3.98
C GLY A 194 23.50 -2.74 -2.99
N ASP A 195 24.72 -2.23 -3.18
CA ASP A 195 25.80 -2.42 -2.21
C ASP A 195 25.49 -1.74 -0.86
N ASP A 196 24.93 -0.53 -0.93
CA ASP A 196 24.55 0.32 0.18
C ASP A 196 23.57 1.42 -0.26
N TRP A 197 23.18 2.31 0.65
CA TRP A 197 22.23 3.41 0.37
C TRP A 197 22.78 4.52 -0.53
N THR A 198 24.04 4.46 -0.99
CA THR A 198 24.51 5.29 -2.11
C THR A 198 24.11 4.71 -3.47
N SER A 199 23.61 3.47 -3.49
CA SER A 199 23.01 2.81 -4.65
C SER A 199 21.55 3.26 -4.79
N THR A 200 21.29 4.23 -5.67
CA THR A 200 20.04 5.01 -5.67
C THR A 200 19.20 4.76 -6.92
N LEU A 201 17.89 4.52 -6.71
CA LEU A 201 16.85 4.54 -7.73
C LEU A 201 15.99 5.80 -7.51
N ASP A 202 16.00 6.71 -8.46
CA ASP A 202 15.35 8.03 -8.35
C ASP A 202 14.25 8.18 -9.39
N GLY A 203 13.00 8.21 -8.91
CA GLY A 203 11.82 8.30 -9.77
C GLY A 203 11.55 9.70 -10.33
N GLN A 204 12.24 10.74 -9.87
CA GLN A 204 12.04 12.12 -10.31
C GLN A 204 10.56 12.59 -10.29
N GLY A 205 9.75 12.06 -9.36
CA GLY A 205 8.29 12.24 -9.31
C GLY A 205 7.82 13.70 -9.24
N GLY A 206 8.60 14.55 -8.56
CA GLY A 206 8.34 15.98 -8.42
C GLY A 206 8.99 16.87 -9.50
N VAL A 207 9.76 16.31 -10.43
CA VAL A 207 10.47 17.06 -11.49
C VAL A 207 9.50 17.42 -12.62
N PRO A 208 9.41 18.70 -13.02
CA PRO A 208 8.57 19.10 -14.14
C PRO A 208 8.97 18.47 -15.48
N PHE A 209 8.00 17.94 -16.23
CA PHE A 209 8.18 17.43 -17.60
C PHE A 209 7.65 18.37 -18.70
N ASN A 210 7.05 19.52 -18.34
CA ASN A 210 6.57 20.54 -19.28
C ASN A 210 6.72 21.97 -18.71
N GLU A 211 6.47 22.97 -19.57
CA GLU A 211 6.58 24.39 -19.22
C GLU A 211 5.50 24.84 -18.23
N GLU A 212 4.36 24.14 -18.18
CA GLU A 212 3.27 24.39 -17.23
C GLU A 212 3.60 23.94 -15.79
N GLY A 213 4.76 23.31 -15.59
CA GLY A 213 5.22 22.81 -14.30
C GLY A 213 4.51 21.53 -13.86
N ASP A 214 4.00 20.73 -14.80
CA ASP A 214 3.49 19.39 -14.49
C ASP A 214 4.60 18.42 -14.23
N CYS A 215 4.40 17.61 -13.20
CA CYS A 215 5.20 16.47 -12.84
C CYS A 215 4.26 15.32 -12.50
N TRP A 216 4.79 14.13 -12.22
CA TRP A 216 3.93 13.02 -11.81
C TRP A 216 3.02 13.42 -10.66
N TRP A 217 3.53 14.10 -9.64
CA TRP A 217 2.74 14.44 -8.45
C TRP A 217 1.59 15.42 -8.70
N THR A 218 1.62 16.22 -9.78
CA THR A 218 0.50 17.12 -10.10
C THR A 218 -0.76 16.35 -10.51
N TRP A 219 -0.60 15.12 -11.00
CA TRP A 219 -1.71 14.26 -11.42
C TRP A 219 -2.60 13.81 -10.26
N LYS A 220 -2.15 13.94 -9.01
CA LYS A 220 -3.01 13.71 -7.84
C LYS A 220 -4.23 14.63 -7.86
N GLY A 221 -4.13 15.83 -8.44
CA GLY A 221 -5.21 16.81 -8.40
C GLY A 221 -5.53 17.26 -6.97
N LYS A 222 -6.66 17.92 -6.74
CA LYS A 222 -6.99 18.47 -5.41
C LYS A 222 -7.07 17.36 -4.35
N GLN A 223 -6.22 17.43 -3.33
CA GLN A 223 -6.35 16.63 -2.13
C GLN A 223 -6.42 17.55 -0.91
N LYS A 224 -7.35 17.28 0.00
CA LYS A 224 -7.22 17.72 1.38
C LYS A 224 -6.34 16.67 2.04
N THR A 225 -5.08 16.98 2.35
CA THR A 225 -4.25 16.00 3.04
C THR A 225 -4.86 15.70 4.42
N ILE A 226 -4.56 14.51 4.95
CA ILE A 226 -5.04 14.07 6.27
C ILE A 226 -4.34 14.87 7.39
N ASN A 227 -3.23 15.54 7.06
CA ASN A 227 -2.44 16.31 8.00
C ASN A 227 -3.04 17.70 8.17
N SER A 228 -3.01 18.24 9.38
CA SER A 228 -3.47 19.61 9.67
C SER A 228 -2.65 20.71 8.99
N ILE A 229 -1.65 20.35 8.18
CA ILE A 229 -0.68 21.25 7.54
C ILE A 229 -0.99 21.46 6.03
N GLY A 230 -1.71 20.54 5.36
CA GLY A 230 -1.87 20.57 3.89
C GLY A 230 -3.31 20.64 3.36
N GLN A 231 -4.15 21.50 3.95
CA GLN A 231 -5.50 21.71 3.41
C GLN A 231 -5.46 22.49 2.09
N GLY A 232 -5.39 21.79 0.95
CA GLY A 232 -5.56 22.36 -0.40
C GLY A 232 -4.28 22.44 -1.27
N THR A 233 -3.23 21.69 -0.93
CA THR A 233 -1.85 21.90 -1.42
C THR A 233 -1.27 20.69 -2.14
N THR A 234 -1.93 20.17 -3.19
CA THR A 234 -1.22 19.26 -4.09
C THR A 234 -0.30 20.04 -5.03
N PRO A 235 0.87 19.47 -5.39
CA PRO A 235 1.81 20.11 -6.30
C PRO A 235 1.13 20.72 -7.53
N ASN A 236 1.30 22.04 -7.70
CA ASN A 236 0.78 22.81 -8.85
C ASN A 236 -0.72 22.63 -9.14
N PHE A 237 -1.55 22.43 -8.11
CA PHE A 237 -3.00 22.32 -8.29
C PHE A 237 -3.62 23.61 -8.84
N LYS A 238 -4.41 23.46 -9.92
CA LYS A 238 -5.27 24.51 -10.49
C LYS A 238 -6.65 23.92 -10.75
N ALA A 239 -7.71 24.62 -10.33
CA ALA A 239 -9.08 24.17 -10.59
C ALA A 239 -9.35 24.03 -12.10
N GLY A 240 -9.98 22.92 -12.50
CA GLY A 240 -10.22 22.60 -13.91
C GLY A 240 -9.04 21.97 -14.65
N LYS A 241 -7.84 21.90 -14.05
CA LYS A 241 -6.72 21.16 -14.63
C LYS A 241 -7.02 19.65 -14.61
N MET A 242 -6.61 18.95 -15.65
CA MET A 242 -6.75 17.51 -15.72
C MET A 242 -5.90 16.82 -14.64
N SER A 243 -6.48 15.80 -14.01
CA SER A 243 -5.89 15.02 -12.93
C SER A 243 -6.65 13.70 -12.76
N GLU A 244 -6.17 12.80 -11.89
CA GLU A 244 -6.86 11.56 -11.55
C GLU A 244 -8.27 11.82 -10.96
N ASN A 245 -8.52 13.01 -10.42
CA ASN A 245 -9.76 13.42 -9.77
C ASN A 245 -10.64 14.37 -10.60
N THR A 246 -10.24 14.69 -11.83
CA THR A 246 -11.01 15.53 -12.76
C THR A 246 -11.77 14.64 -13.74
N GLU A 247 -13.02 14.99 -14.07
CA GLU A 247 -13.78 14.29 -15.12
C GLU A 247 -12.96 14.20 -16.42
N ASN A 248 -12.72 12.97 -16.90
CA ASN A 248 -11.96 12.76 -18.12
C ASN A 248 -12.93 12.52 -19.29
N PRO A 249 -12.94 13.38 -20.33
CA PRO A 249 -13.83 13.21 -21.48
C PRO A 249 -13.53 11.93 -22.28
N LEU A 250 -12.37 11.30 -22.08
CA LEU A 250 -12.03 10.00 -22.68
C LEU A 250 -12.80 8.84 -22.04
N ASN A 251 -13.23 8.99 -20.79
CA ASN A 251 -14.00 7.95 -20.08
C ASN A 251 -15.45 7.95 -20.55
N ALA A 252 -16.01 6.73 -20.67
CA ALA A 252 -17.36 6.51 -21.18
C ALA A 252 -18.40 7.37 -20.44
N VAL A 253 -19.37 7.89 -21.18
CA VAL A 253 -20.47 8.71 -20.62
C VAL A 253 -21.52 7.88 -19.88
N SER A 254 -21.54 6.56 -20.09
CA SER A 254 -22.45 5.63 -19.43
C SER A 254 -21.87 4.22 -19.36
N LEU A 255 -22.04 3.55 -18.22
CA LEU A 255 -21.71 2.13 -18.06
C LEU A 255 -22.50 1.23 -19.02
N ALA A 256 -23.66 1.65 -19.53
CA ALA A 256 -24.43 0.85 -20.48
C ALA A 256 -23.64 0.50 -21.75
N THR A 257 -22.70 1.37 -22.14
CA THR A 257 -21.87 1.18 -23.33
C THR A 257 -20.74 0.16 -23.13
N ILE A 258 -20.27 0.00 -21.89
CA ILE A 258 -19.09 -0.81 -21.55
C ILE A 258 -19.41 -2.08 -20.76
N ALA A 259 -20.53 -2.08 -20.04
CA ALA A 259 -21.09 -3.18 -19.27
C ALA A 259 -22.59 -3.36 -19.59
N PRO A 260 -22.95 -3.72 -20.85
CA PRO A 260 -24.35 -3.83 -21.29
C PRO A 260 -25.13 -4.93 -20.59
N ASN A 261 -24.44 -5.88 -19.95
CA ASN A 261 -25.05 -7.03 -19.27
C ASN A 261 -25.62 -6.67 -17.88
N LEU A 262 -25.26 -5.51 -17.33
CA LEU A 262 -25.82 -5.05 -16.05
C LEU A 262 -27.26 -4.54 -16.25
N THR A 263 -28.07 -4.62 -15.21
CA THR A 263 -29.35 -3.91 -15.14
C THR A 263 -29.11 -2.41 -14.99
N GLU A 264 -30.16 -1.60 -15.24
CA GLU A 264 -30.06 -0.15 -15.02
C GLU A 264 -29.81 0.19 -13.55
N ALA A 265 -30.45 -0.54 -12.63
CA ALA A 265 -30.26 -0.34 -11.19
C ALA A 265 -28.80 -0.60 -10.76
N GLU A 266 -28.18 -1.67 -11.26
CA GLU A 266 -26.77 -1.97 -10.97
C GLU A 266 -25.84 -0.89 -11.53
N ARG A 267 -26.09 -0.41 -12.76
CA ARG A 267 -25.29 0.67 -13.35
C ARG A 267 -25.40 1.96 -12.55
N LEU A 268 -26.62 2.36 -12.17
CA LEU A 268 -26.84 3.57 -11.39
C LEU A 268 -26.17 3.49 -10.01
N LEU A 269 -26.19 2.30 -9.37
CA LEU A 269 -25.48 2.08 -8.11
C LEU A 269 -23.97 2.25 -8.27
N ILE A 270 -23.37 1.71 -9.33
CA ILE A 270 -21.91 1.81 -9.57
C ILE A 270 -21.51 3.24 -9.95
N GLN A 271 -22.25 3.89 -10.86
CA GLN A 271 -21.98 5.27 -11.29
C GLN A 271 -22.16 6.27 -10.15
N GLY A 272 -23.13 6.04 -9.26
CA GLY A 272 -23.54 7.03 -8.27
C GLY A 272 -24.10 8.29 -8.92
N GLU A 273 -24.21 9.37 -8.13
CA GLU A 273 -24.77 10.63 -8.59
C GLU A 273 -23.74 11.49 -9.36
N GLY A 274 -24.20 12.13 -10.43
CA GLY A 274 -23.40 13.07 -11.21
C GLY A 274 -22.31 12.41 -12.07
N GLN A 275 -21.26 13.17 -12.37
CA GLN A 275 -20.19 12.76 -13.30
C GLN A 275 -18.86 12.41 -12.61
N ARG A 276 -18.82 12.39 -11.27
CA ARG A 276 -17.59 12.12 -10.49
C ARG A 276 -16.96 10.76 -10.86
N TRP A 277 -17.78 9.76 -11.16
CA TRP A 277 -17.33 8.41 -11.55
C TRP A 277 -16.51 8.38 -12.85
N ARG A 278 -16.54 9.46 -13.66
CA ARG A 278 -15.76 9.57 -14.90
C ARG A 278 -14.37 10.18 -14.70
N ALA A 279 -14.00 10.56 -13.48
CA ALA A 279 -12.60 10.84 -13.16
C ALA A 279 -11.80 9.54 -13.10
N ASP A 280 -10.56 9.51 -13.58
CA ASP A 280 -9.81 8.25 -13.75
C ASP A 280 -9.71 7.43 -12.45
N ALA A 281 -9.50 8.08 -11.29
CA ALA A 281 -9.42 7.44 -9.98
C ALA A 281 -10.74 6.84 -9.48
N GLN A 282 -11.86 7.17 -10.11
CA GLN A 282 -13.19 6.65 -9.80
C GLN A 282 -13.72 5.72 -10.90
N TYR A 283 -13.29 5.97 -12.14
CA TYR A 283 -13.68 5.20 -13.30
C TYR A 283 -13.11 3.79 -13.22
N LEU A 284 -11.82 3.63 -12.87
CA LEU A 284 -11.20 2.32 -12.76
C LEU A 284 -11.90 1.39 -11.72
N PRO A 285 -12.15 1.82 -10.47
CA PRO A 285 -12.98 1.07 -9.53
C PRO A 285 -14.37 0.73 -10.08
N ALA A 286 -15.03 1.67 -10.77
CA ALA A 286 -16.33 1.44 -11.39
C ALA A 286 -16.27 0.36 -12.49
N LEU A 287 -15.19 0.29 -13.28
CA LEU A 287 -14.95 -0.80 -14.23
C LEU A 287 -14.78 -2.15 -13.53
N SER A 288 -14.11 -2.16 -12.37
CA SER A 288 -13.98 -3.37 -11.54
C SER A 288 -15.33 -3.84 -11.02
N GLU A 289 -16.10 -2.96 -10.37
CA GLU A 289 -17.45 -3.27 -9.88
C GLU A 289 -18.39 -3.74 -11.01
N ALA A 290 -18.24 -3.18 -12.20
CA ALA A 290 -19.04 -3.54 -13.36
C ALA A 290 -18.60 -4.87 -14.02
N GLY A 291 -17.55 -5.52 -13.51
CA GLY A 291 -17.01 -6.76 -14.08
C GLY A 291 -16.40 -6.60 -15.47
N VAL A 292 -15.97 -5.39 -15.84
CA VAL A 292 -15.32 -5.13 -17.13
C VAL A 292 -13.98 -5.86 -17.15
N PRO A 293 -13.64 -6.64 -18.19
CA PRO A 293 -12.37 -7.37 -18.23
C PRO A 293 -11.16 -6.44 -18.38
N LEU A 294 -10.01 -6.83 -17.81
CA LEU A 294 -8.75 -6.08 -17.86
C LEU A 294 -8.41 -5.57 -19.28
N SER A 295 -8.62 -6.39 -20.31
CA SER A 295 -8.31 -6.02 -21.70
C SER A 295 -9.09 -4.79 -22.21
N LYS A 296 -10.11 -4.32 -21.49
CA LYS A 296 -10.90 -3.12 -21.81
C LYS A 296 -10.65 -1.96 -20.83
N ARG A 297 -9.77 -2.14 -19.83
CA ARG A 297 -9.43 -1.13 -18.83
C ARG A 297 -8.16 -0.38 -19.23
N VAL A 298 -8.26 0.36 -20.34
CA VAL A 298 -7.13 1.04 -21.00
C VAL A 298 -7.07 2.49 -20.53
N PHE A 299 -5.93 2.90 -19.96
CA PHE A 299 -5.66 4.27 -19.51
C PHE A 299 -4.46 4.84 -20.27
N GLY A 300 -3.27 4.95 -19.66
CA GLY A 300 -2.06 5.41 -20.36
C GLY A 300 -2.19 6.84 -20.89
N ILE A 301 -1.71 7.08 -22.12
CA ILE A 301 -1.69 8.44 -22.72
C ILE A 301 -3.11 9.02 -22.75
N GLY A 302 -3.25 10.25 -22.23
CA GLY A 302 -4.53 10.96 -22.07
C GLY A 302 -5.22 10.74 -20.72
N HIS A 303 -4.71 9.83 -19.89
CA HIS A 303 -5.18 9.55 -18.53
C HIS A 303 -4.09 9.85 -17.49
N TYR A 304 -4.52 9.95 -16.23
CA TYR A 304 -3.73 10.56 -15.15
C TYR A 304 -3.48 9.61 -13.96
N LEU A 305 -3.49 8.30 -14.22
CA LEU A 305 -3.13 7.28 -13.23
C LEU A 305 -1.62 7.07 -13.21
N ARG A 306 -0.95 7.49 -12.13
CA ARG A 306 0.51 7.38 -11.98
C ARG A 306 0.94 5.91 -11.79
N PRO A 307 2.07 5.48 -12.37
CA PRO A 307 2.59 4.12 -12.17
C PRO A 307 3.36 4.01 -10.84
N PRO A 308 3.39 2.83 -10.19
CA PRO A 308 4.33 2.55 -9.09
C PRO A 308 5.79 2.64 -9.55
N MET A 309 6.70 2.85 -8.58
CA MET A 309 8.14 2.81 -8.83
C MET A 309 8.60 1.38 -9.14
N ILE A 310 8.42 0.45 -8.20
CA ILE A 310 8.75 -0.97 -8.39
C ILE A 310 7.46 -1.79 -8.28
N GLN A 311 7.07 -2.51 -9.33
CA GLN A 311 5.90 -3.40 -9.29
C GLN A 311 6.25 -4.79 -9.84
N LEU A 312 5.95 -5.80 -9.05
CA LEU A 312 6.22 -7.20 -9.37
C LEU A 312 4.89 -7.95 -9.31
N ILE A 313 4.45 -8.58 -10.38
CA ILE A 313 3.15 -9.24 -10.44
C ILE A 313 3.35 -10.74 -10.68
N GLY A 314 2.80 -11.58 -9.81
CA GLY A 314 2.85 -13.04 -9.96
C GLY A 314 4.26 -13.64 -9.84
N CYS A 315 5.21 -12.94 -9.22
CA CYS A 315 6.60 -13.38 -9.14
C CYS A 315 6.86 -14.27 -7.92
N THR A 316 7.86 -15.15 -8.00
CA THR A 316 8.24 -16.02 -6.87
C THR A 316 9.73 -15.98 -6.60
N ASN A 317 10.12 -16.08 -5.32
CA ASN A 317 11.51 -16.02 -4.87
C ASN A 317 12.12 -14.67 -5.28
N VAL A 318 11.77 -13.64 -4.51
CA VAL A 318 12.07 -12.24 -4.80
C VAL A 318 12.98 -11.69 -3.71
N LEU A 319 14.08 -11.04 -4.09
CA LEU A 319 14.96 -10.31 -3.19
C LEU A 319 15.06 -8.83 -3.58
N LEU A 320 14.67 -7.95 -2.67
CA LEU A 320 14.86 -6.50 -2.75
C LEU A 320 15.82 -6.09 -1.62
N GLN A 321 17.02 -5.60 -1.93
CA GLN A 321 18.03 -5.42 -0.86
C GLN A 321 18.97 -4.24 -1.03
N GLY A 322 19.19 -3.49 0.05
CA GLY A 322 20.40 -2.67 0.23
C GLY A 322 20.46 -1.34 -0.51
N TYR A 323 19.51 -1.05 -1.42
CA TYR A 323 19.48 0.20 -2.17
C TYR A 323 18.67 1.31 -1.46
N HIS A 324 18.80 2.53 -1.96
CA HIS A 324 17.95 3.68 -1.65
C HIS A 324 16.97 3.91 -2.82
N VAL A 325 15.70 4.15 -2.50
CA VAL A 325 14.67 4.54 -3.48
C VAL A 325 14.03 5.84 -3.07
N THR A 326 13.98 6.79 -4.02
CA THR A 326 13.55 8.16 -3.73
C THR A 326 12.71 8.80 -4.81
N ARG A 327 11.95 9.83 -4.44
CA ARG A 327 11.14 10.69 -5.32
C ARG A 327 10.25 9.88 -6.28
N THR A 328 9.49 8.93 -5.74
CA THR A 328 8.69 8.01 -6.56
C THR A 328 7.42 8.68 -7.12
N PRO A 329 6.93 8.31 -8.32
CA PRO A 329 5.67 8.87 -8.85
C PRO A 329 4.42 8.54 -8.01
N PHE A 330 4.43 7.35 -7.41
CA PHE A 330 3.35 6.72 -6.65
C PHE A 330 3.98 5.74 -5.62
N TRP A 331 3.33 4.62 -5.29
CA TRP A 331 3.86 3.58 -4.39
C TRP A 331 5.28 3.14 -4.76
N MET A 332 6.16 3.05 -3.76
CA MET A 332 7.56 2.73 -3.98
C MET A 332 7.76 1.26 -4.36
N HIS A 333 7.10 0.34 -3.65
CA HIS A 333 7.22 -1.10 -3.88
C HIS A 333 5.86 -1.77 -3.81
N HIS A 334 5.42 -2.35 -4.91
CA HIS A 334 4.10 -2.97 -5.04
C HIS A 334 4.21 -4.39 -5.59
N PRO A 335 4.65 -5.37 -4.77
CA PRO A 335 4.51 -6.76 -5.14
C PRO A 335 3.04 -7.18 -5.06
N VAL A 336 2.54 -7.77 -6.13
CA VAL A 336 1.17 -8.25 -6.30
C VAL A 336 1.21 -9.74 -6.57
N HIS A 337 0.45 -10.54 -5.81
CA HIS A 337 0.36 -11.99 -6.00
C HIS A 337 1.72 -12.70 -6.00
N CYS A 338 2.69 -12.15 -5.26
CA CYS A 338 4.04 -12.68 -5.22
C CYS A 338 4.23 -13.65 -4.04
N ARG A 339 5.20 -14.55 -4.15
CA ARG A 339 5.49 -15.56 -3.11
C ARG A 339 6.98 -15.61 -2.77
N ASN A 340 7.29 -15.83 -1.48
CA ASN A 340 8.67 -15.89 -0.97
C ASN A 340 9.43 -14.59 -1.29
N ILE A 341 9.06 -13.52 -0.60
CA ILE A 341 9.61 -12.18 -0.82
C ILE A 341 10.46 -11.79 0.39
N VAL A 342 11.66 -11.29 0.13
CA VAL A 342 12.49 -10.62 1.14
C VAL A 342 12.75 -9.21 0.67
N ILE A 343 12.35 -8.22 1.46
CA ILE A 343 12.85 -6.85 1.37
C ILE A 343 13.72 -6.58 2.61
N ARG A 344 14.98 -6.22 2.38
CA ARG A 344 15.96 -6.12 3.45
C ARG A 344 16.89 -4.91 3.30
N LYS A 345 17.07 -4.14 4.38
CA LYS A 345 18.01 -3.00 4.39
C LYS A 345 17.80 -2.00 3.25
N VAL A 346 16.57 -1.82 2.80
CA VAL A 346 16.22 -0.79 1.80
C VAL A 346 15.93 0.52 2.55
N HIS A 347 16.43 1.63 2.01
CA HIS A 347 16.03 2.97 2.43
C HIS A 347 14.94 3.49 1.50
N CYS A 348 13.77 3.78 2.06
CA CYS A 348 12.58 4.23 1.34
C CYS A 348 12.31 5.69 1.70
N GLU A 349 12.55 6.64 0.78
CA GLU A 349 12.46 8.09 1.06
C GLU A 349 11.67 8.83 -0.05
N SER A 350 10.40 9.11 0.16
CA SER A 350 9.62 9.93 -0.79
C SER A 350 8.42 10.54 -0.10
N HIS A 351 8.28 11.86 -0.20
CA HIS A 351 7.22 12.63 0.45
C HIS A 351 6.15 13.12 -0.53
N GLY A 352 6.09 12.52 -1.72
CA GLY A 352 5.06 12.82 -2.70
C GLY A 352 3.69 12.21 -2.36
N PRO A 353 2.64 12.58 -3.12
CA PRO A 353 1.31 11.98 -3.02
C PRO A 353 1.32 10.48 -3.23
N ASN A 354 0.75 9.74 -2.27
CA ASN A 354 0.68 8.27 -2.31
C ASN A 354 2.07 7.64 -2.45
N SER A 355 3.06 8.19 -1.75
CA SER A 355 4.40 7.60 -1.65
C SER A 355 4.44 6.58 -0.51
N ASP A 356 3.63 5.53 -0.62
CA ASP A 356 3.64 4.39 0.28
C ASP A 356 4.98 3.63 0.12
N GLY A 357 5.53 3.13 1.23
CA GLY A 357 6.88 2.53 1.23
C GLY A 357 6.93 1.09 0.72
N PHE A 358 6.06 0.21 1.24
CA PHE A 358 5.98 -1.19 0.82
C PHE A 358 4.54 -1.72 0.89
N ASP A 359 4.03 -2.16 -0.26
CA ASP A 359 2.63 -2.50 -0.49
C ASP A 359 2.45 -3.96 -0.93
N PRO A 360 2.67 -4.96 -0.05
CA PRO A 360 2.44 -6.35 -0.42
C PRO A 360 0.95 -6.60 -0.60
N GLU A 361 0.56 -6.88 -1.85
CA GLU A 361 -0.81 -7.09 -2.26
C GLU A 361 -1.06 -8.54 -2.66
N ALA A 362 -1.98 -9.24 -1.97
CA ALA A 362 -2.25 -10.66 -2.16
C ALA A 362 -0.97 -11.54 -2.17
N CYS A 363 0.03 -11.16 -1.38
CA CYS A 363 1.32 -11.85 -1.32
C CYS A 363 1.36 -12.91 -0.23
N ASP A 364 2.21 -13.93 -0.40
CA ASP A 364 2.34 -15.04 0.55
C ASP A 364 3.81 -15.29 0.92
N HIS A 365 4.11 -15.41 2.21
CA HIS A 365 5.46 -15.57 2.75
C HIS A 365 6.36 -14.37 2.40
N VAL A 366 6.24 -13.32 3.21
CA VAL A 366 6.97 -12.06 3.04
C VAL A 366 7.76 -11.74 4.30
N LEU A 367 9.02 -11.33 4.13
CA LEU A 367 9.86 -10.79 5.19
C LEU A 367 10.31 -9.36 4.85
N VAL A 368 9.99 -8.43 5.73
CA VAL A 368 10.50 -7.05 5.76
C VAL A 368 11.49 -6.96 6.92
N ASP A 369 12.76 -6.69 6.63
CA ASP A 369 13.83 -6.83 7.63
C ASP A 369 14.87 -5.70 7.54
N GLY A 370 15.00 -4.90 8.61
CA GLY A 370 16.07 -3.89 8.65
C GLY A 370 15.89 -2.70 7.71
N CYS A 371 14.67 -2.43 7.23
CA CYS A 371 14.40 -1.32 6.31
C CYS A 371 14.12 -0.01 7.07
N THR A 372 14.37 1.11 6.40
CA THR A 372 14.03 2.45 6.90
C THR A 372 13.01 3.09 5.97
N PHE A 373 11.93 3.63 6.55
CA PHE A 373 10.83 4.25 5.82
C PHE A 373 10.64 5.71 6.25
N ASP A 374 10.78 6.63 5.31
CA ASP A 374 10.42 8.04 5.44
C ASP A 374 9.49 8.43 4.30
N THR A 375 8.18 8.34 4.56
CA THR A 375 7.16 8.28 3.51
C THR A 375 6.19 9.46 3.56
N GLY A 376 5.63 9.78 2.38
CA GLY A 376 4.54 10.75 2.22
C GLY A 376 3.16 10.16 2.50
N ASP A 377 3.06 8.83 2.57
CA ASP A 377 1.84 8.09 2.92
C ASP A 377 2.21 6.95 3.89
N ASP A 378 1.51 5.82 3.90
CA ASP A 378 1.82 4.67 4.76
C ASP A 378 3.27 4.14 4.57
N CYS A 379 4.01 3.88 5.66
CA CYS A 379 5.35 3.27 5.55
C CYS A 379 5.25 1.85 4.97
N ILE A 380 4.31 1.07 5.50
CA ILE A 380 3.95 -0.26 5.00
C ILE A 380 2.42 -0.34 4.94
N ALA A 381 1.88 -0.71 3.78
CA ALA A 381 0.45 -0.91 3.58
C ALA A 381 0.17 -2.29 2.97
N ILE A 382 -0.22 -3.26 3.81
CA ILE A 382 -0.58 -4.60 3.36
C ILE A 382 -1.96 -4.54 2.71
N LYS A 383 -2.10 -5.10 1.51
CA LYS A 383 -3.32 -5.03 0.69
C LYS A 383 -3.69 -6.42 0.14
N ALA A 384 -4.87 -6.56 -0.44
CA ALA A 384 -5.39 -7.80 -1.00
C ALA A 384 -6.54 -7.56 -2.00
N GLY A 385 -6.42 -6.57 -2.89
CA GLY A 385 -7.47 -6.26 -3.86
C GLY A 385 -8.57 -5.34 -3.33
N LYS A 386 -9.30 -4.73 -4.27
CA LYS A 386 -10.45 -3.86 -4.03
C LYS A 386 -11.60 -4.25 -4.98
N ASP A 387 -12.83 -3.89 -4.60
CA ASP A 387 -14.03 -4.09 -5.42
C ASP A 387 -14.20 -5.57 -5.81
N LEU A 388 -14.34 -5.88 -7.11
CA LEU A 388 -14.42 -7.26 -7.60
C LEU A 388 -13.06 -7.87 -7.95
N ASP A 389 -11.98 -7.08 -7.99
CA ASP A 389 -10.65 -7.59 -8.37
C ASP A 389 -9.93 -8.24 -7.17
N THR A 390 -10.49 -9.36 -6.72
CA THR A 390 -10.04 -10.14 -5.54
C THR A 390 -9.46 -11.50 -5.91
N GLN A 391 -9.24 -11.76 -7.20
CA GLN A 391 -8.92 -13.07 -7.77
C GLN A 391 -7.61 -13.68 -7.24
N PHE A 392 -6.69 -12.86 -6.72
CA PHE A 392 -5.41 -13.33 -6.20
C PHE A 392 -5.47 -13.85 -4.77
N GLY A 393 -6.60 -13.66 -4.08
CA GLY A 393 -6.80 -14.12 -2.70
C GLY A 393 -6.12 -13.22 -1.66
N PRO A 394 -5.86 -13.76 -0.46
CA PRO A 394 -5.41 -12.95 0.67
C PRO A 394 -3.92 -12.61 0.62
N SER A 395 -3.55 -11.50 1.25
CA SER A 395 -2.17 -11.30 1.74
C SER A 395 -1.99 -12.09 3.03
N GLN A 396 -0.95 -12.92 3.10
CA GLN A 396 -0.74 -13.78 4.25
C GLN A 396 0.71 -14.16 4.56
N ASN A 397 0.95 -14.52 5.81
CA ASN A 397 2.25 -14.99 6.29
C ASN A 397 3.34 -13.92 6.09
N ILE A 398 3.15 -12.78 6.74
CA ILE A 398 4.01 -11.59 6.57
C ILE A 398 4.68 -11.27 7.90
N VAL A 399 6.01 -11.18 7.90
CA VAL A 399 6.82 -10.78 9.06
C VAL A 399 7.51 -9.45 8.76
N ILE A 400 7.34 -8.49 9.67
CA ILE A 400 7.97 -7.17 9.65
C ILE A 400 8.84 -7.08 10.90
N GLN A 401 10.14 -6.86 10.73
CA GLN A 401 11.06 -6.81 11.86
C GLN A 401 12.25 -5.88 11.68
N ASN A 402 12.76 -5.38 12.81
CA ASN A 402 13.98 -4.58 12.87
C ASN A 402 13.94 -3.33 11.96
N CYS A 403 12.76 -2.79 11.64
CA CYS A 403 12.61 -1.63 10.75
C CYS A 403 12.44 -0.33 11.54
N ILE A 404 12.75 0.79 10.87
CA ILE A 404 12.57 2.15 11.38
C ILE A 404 11.55 2.88 10.51
N MET A 405 10.60 3.57 11.15
CA MET A 405 9.58 4.40 10.48
C MET A 405 9.70 5.85 10.96
N HIS A 406 10.08 6.76 10.08
CA HIS A 406 10.33 8.18 10.40
C HIS A 406 9.12 9.09 10.17
N SER A 407 8.28 8.82 9.18
CA SER A 407 7.10 9.62 8.84
C SER A 407 6.13 8.80 8.00
N GLY A 408 4.84 9.16 8.00
CA GLY A 408 3.84 8.57 7.13
C GLY A 408 2.40 8.66 7.65
N HIS A 409 1.44 8.24 6.84
CA HIS A 409 0.02 8.14 7.25
C HIS A 409 -0.26 6.95 8.19
N GLY A 410 0.68 6.01 8.28
CA GLY A 410 0.60 4.83 9.12
C GLY A 410 1.92 4.06 9.09
N GLY A 411 2.40 3.63 10.27
CA GLY A 411 3.67 2.91 10.36
C GLY A 411 3.56 1.47 9.86
N VAL A 412 2.62 0.70 10.42
CA VAL A 412 2.17 -0.59 9.88
C VAL A 412 0.68 -0.51 9.63
N THR A 413 0.30 -0.50 8.36
CA THR A 413 -1.09 -0.37 7.92
C THR A 413 -1.57 -1.65 7.23
N LEU A 414 -2.75 -2.13 7.61
CA LEU A 414 -3.50 -3.16 6.89
C LEU A 414 -4.70 -2.51 6.20
N GLY A 415 -4.73 -2.51 4.86
CA GLY A 415 -5.80 -1.92 4.05
C GLY A 415 -5.44 -0.58 3.39
N SER A 416 -6.39 0.14 2.78
CA SER A 416 -7.84 -0.11 2.85
C SER A 416 -8.31 -1.23 1.92
N GLU A 417 -7.51 -1.55 0.91
CA GLU A 417 -7.80 -2.51 -0.15
C GLU A 417 -7.57 -3.92 0.38
N MET A 418 -8.51 -4.47 1.15
CA MET A 418 -8.39 -5.76 1.84
C MET A 418 -9.45 -6.78 1.44
N ALA A 419 -10.06 -6.60 0.26
CA ALA A 419 -11.25 -7.35 -0.16
C ALA A 419 -11.00 -8.87 -0.30
N GLY A 420 -9.80 -9.27 -0.70
CA GLY A 420 -9.34 -10.68 -0.73
C GLY A 420 -8.95 -11.26 0.63
N GLY A 421 -8.85 -10.42 1.67
CA GLY A 421 -8.46 -10.77 3.03
C GLY A 421 -6.99 -10.53 3.36
N ILE A 422 -6.69 -10.22 4.62
CA ILE A 422 -5.34 -10.13 5.16
C ILE A 422 -5.26 -10.96 6.43
N GLN A 423 -4.27 -11.85 6.52
CA GLN A 423 -4.11 -12.70 7.70
C GLN A 423 -2.68 -13.11 8.03
N ASN A 424 -2.42 -13.45 9.30
CA ASN A 424 -1.14 -13.95 9.77
C ASN A 424 -0.02 -12.94 9.49
N VAL A 425 -0.16 -11.77 10.09
CA VAL A 425 0.80 -10.66 10.01
C VAL A 425 1.47 -10.51 11.36
N PHE A 426 2.80 -10.38 11.36
CA PHE A 426 3.62 -10.32 12.56
C PHE A 426 4.55 -9.12 12.47
N ALA A 427 4.45 -8.19 13.42
CA ALA A 427 5.31 -7.01 13.49
C ALA A 427 6.09 -7.01 14.82
N GLN A 428 7.42 -7.06 14.78
CA GLN A 428 8.22 -7.12 16.00
C GLN A 428 9.49 -6.27 15.94
N LYS A 429 9.93 -5.72 17.08
CA LYS A 429 11.21 -5.00 17.16
C LYS A 429 11.26 -3.83 16.18
N LEU A 430 10.17 -3.07 16.10
CA LEU A 430 10.06 -1.89 15.24
C LEU A 430 10.32 -0.62 16.04
N VAL A 431 10.95 0.35 15.39
CA VAL A 431 11.10 1.70 15.91
C VAL A 431 10.26 2.64 15.04
N PHE A 432 9.10 3.05 15.55
CA PHE A 432 8.33 4.14 14.97
C PHE A 432 8.95 5.46 15.45
N GLU A 433 10.13 5.76 14.92
CA GLU A 433 10.96 6.86 15.41
C GLU A 433 10.24 8.20 15.29
N ASN A 434 9.41 8.38 14.26
CA ASN A 434 8.72 9.64 14.01
C ASN A 434 9.70 10.83 14.03
N ALA A 435 10.86 10.70 13.36
CA ALA A 435 11.95 11.69 13.43
C ALA A 435 11.53 13.08 12.96
N ASN A 436 10.54 13.15 12.07
CA ASN A 436 10.00 14.37 11.49
C ASN A 436 8.78 14.94 12.26
N TRP A 437 8.53 14.51 13.51
CA TRP A 437 7.35 14.86 14.33
C TRP A 437 6.98 16.35 14.39
N LYS A 438 7.96 17.24 14.23
CA LYS A 438 7.75 18.70 14.22
C LYS A 438 7.01 19.16 12.97
N THR A 439 7.40 18.68 11.80
CA THR A 439 6.98 19.20 10.49
C THR A 439 6.09 18.21 9.76
N ASN A 440 6.46 16.94 9.71
CA ASN A 440 5.72 15.86 9.05
C ASN A 440 5.62 14.65 9.99
N PRO A 441 4.70 14.69 10.97
CA PRO A 441 4.59 13.60 11.93
C PRO A 441 4.01 12.34 11.30
N LEU A 442 4.43 11.19 11.83
CA LEU A 442 3.71 9.92 11.68
C LEU A 442 2.28 10.08 12.24
N ASN A 443 1.28 9.76 11.43
CA ASN A 443 -0.13 9.96 11.79
C ASN A 443 -0.62 8.92 12.81
N THR A 444 -0.20 7.67 12.64
CA THR A 444 -0.53 6.55 13.52
C THR A 444 0.52 5.44 13.40
N ALA A 445 0.77 4.70 14.48
CA ALA A 445 1.79 3.64 14.46
C ALA A 445 1.23 2.34 13.89
N ILE A 446 0.04 1.93 14.34
CA ILE A 446 -0.62 0.67 13.95
C ILE A 446 -2.01 0.98 13.44
N ARG A 447 -2.29 0.62 12.19
CA ARG A 447 -3.52 1.02 11.50
C ARG A 447 -4.19 -0.13 10.77
N MET A 448 -5.50 -0.25 10.92
CA MET A 448 -6.35 -1.12 10.12
C MET A 448 -7.40 -0.26 9.43
N LYS A 449 -7.56 -0.42 8.11
CA LYS A 449 -8.50 0.37 7.29
C LYS A 449 -9.40 -0.57 6.49
N THR A 450 -10.71 -0.35 6.53
CA THR A 450 -11.69 -1.03 5.67
C THR A 450 -13.00 -0.24 5.66
N ASN A 451 -13.97 -0.63 4.84
CA ASN A 451 -15.33 -0.11 4.86
C ASN A 451 -16.30 -1.12 4.18
N MET A 452 -17.56 -0.73 4.06
CA MET A 452 -18.63 -1.55 3.46
C MET A 452 -18.46 -1.86 1.96
N ASN A 453 -17.51 -1.25 1.25
CA ASN A 453 -17.19 -1.63 -0.12
C ASN A 453 -16.31 -2.89 -0.18
N ARG A 454 -15.44 -3.10 0.83
CA ARG A 454 -14.34 -4.06 0.72
C ARG A 454 -14.77 -5.51 0.93
N GLY A 455 -15.64 -5.79 1.90
CA GLY A 455 -15.84 -7.17 2.37
C GLY A 455 -14.56 -7.74 2.97
N GLY A 456 -14.26 -9.00 2.67
CA GLY A 456 -13.01 -9.63 3.10
C GLY A 456 -12.85 -9.69 4.63
N TYR A 457 -11.60 -9.77 5.08
CA TYR A 457 -11.28 -9.85 6.49
C TYR A 457 -9.88 -9.28 6.80
N LEU A 458 -9.70 -8.75 8.01
CA LEU A 458 -8.41 -8.52 8.65
C LEU A 458 -8.34 -9.38 9.90
N ARG A 459 -7.44 -10.36 9.96
CA ARG A 459 -7.34 -11.22 11.15
C ARG A 459 -5.95 -11.73 11.47
N ASN A 460 -5.74 -12.19 12.69
CA ASN A 460 -4.47 -12.79 13.11
C ASN A 460 -3.30 -11.81 12.87
N PHE A 461 -3.40 -10.63 13.49
CA PHE A 461 -2.36 -9.60 13.45
C PHE A 461 -1.72 -9.48 14.82
N TYR A 462 -0.41 -9.71 14.87
CA TYR A 462 0.38 -9.77 16.09
C TYR A 462 1.45 -8.69 16.06
N VAL A 463 1.53 -7.88 17.12
CA VAL A 463 2.53 -6.83 17.28
C VAL A 463 3.22 -6.99 18.64
N ARG A 464 4.55 -6.96 18.68
CA ARG A 464 5.30 -6.96 19.95
C ARG A 464 6.61 -6.18 19.91
N ASP A 465 7.08 -5.78 21.08
CA ASP A 465 8.43 -5.27 21.30
C ASP A 465 8.75 -4.04 20.42
N CYS A 466 7.83 -3.09 20.33
CA CYS A 466 7.98 -1.88 19.50
C CYS A 466 8.18 -0.64 20.36
N THR A 467 8.91 0.35 19.84
CA THR A 467 9.07 1.66 20.49
C THR A 467 8.61 2.79 19.57
N VAL A 468 7.96 3.79 20.15
CA VAL A 468 7.50 5.01 19.47
C VAL A 468 8.10 6.21 20.22
N PRO A 469 9.41 6.47 20.13
CA PRO A 469 10.12 7.40 21.01
C PRO A 469 9.59 8.84 20.92
N ASN A 470 9.19 9.28 19.72
CA ASN A 470 8.69 10.65 19.50
C ASN A 470 7.16 10.72 19.34
N GLY A 471 6.42 9.75 19.90
CA GLY A 471 4.97 9.71 19.77
C GLY A 471 4.50 9.66 18.31
N VAL A 472 3.25 10.06 18.08
CA VAL A 472 2.64 10.29 16.75
C VAL A 472 2.05 11.70 16.71
N GLN A 473 1.32 12.03 15.65
CA GLN A 473 0.62 13.30 15.51
C GLN A 473 -0.20 13.66 16.77
N LEU A 474 -0.04 14.89 17.26
CA LEU A 474 -0.72 15.38 18.47
C LEU A 474 -2.08 16.03 18.21
N SER A 475 -2.41 16.32 16.95
CA SER A 475 -3.70 16.83 16.52
C SER A 475 -4.55 15.72 15.90
N PRO A 476 -5.88 15.77 16.04
CA PRO A 476 -6.75 14.81 15.40
C PRO A 476 -6.86 15.09 13.90
N SER A 477 -7.05 14.04 13.11
CA SER A 477 -7.65 14.14 11.79
C SER A 477 -8.89 13.27 11.72
N PHE A 478 -10.01 13.88 11.33
CA PHE A 478 -11.32 13.32 11.59
C PHE A 478 -11.93 12.54 10.41
N TYR A 479 -12.65 11.48 10.76
CA TYR A 479 -13.56 10.73 9.90
C TYR A 479 -14.68 11.61 9.32
N ALA A 480 -15.08 11.32 8.08
CA ALA A 480 -16.20 11.95 7.40
C ALA A 480 -17.33 10.93 7.15
N SER A 481 -18.44 11.10 7.87
CA SER A 481 -19.58 10.18 7.80
C SER A 481 -20.50 10.42 6.60
N LEU A 482 -21.25 9.38 6.23
CA LEU A 482 -22.41 9.50 5.34
C LEU A 482 -23.63 10.11 6.08
N PRO A 483 -24.58 10.72 5.35
CA PRO A 483 -25.85 11.15 5.93
C PRO A 483 -26.60 9.98 6.56
N GLY A 484 -27.12 10.19 7.78
CA GLY A 484 -27.84 9.14 8.54
C GLY A 484 -26.94 8.22 9.36
N SER A 485 -25.62 8.41 9.33
CA SER A 485 -24.70 7.67 10.21
C SER A 485 -25.01 7.94 11.69
N PRO A 486 -24.96 6.91 12.56
CA PRO A 486 -25.06 7.07 14.01
C PRO A 486 -23.85 7.80 14.62
N ILE A 487 -22.78 7.98 13.85
CA ILE A 487 -21.58 8.70 14.25
C ILE A 487 -21.57 10.04 13.54
N GLN A 488 -21.47 11.12 14.33
CA GLN A 488 -21.40 12.46 13.77
C GLN A 488 -20.10 12.66 12.99
N SER A 489 -20.21 13.14 11.75
CA SER A 489 -19.06 13.55 10.94
C SER A 489 -18.13 14.50 11.68
N LYS A 490 -16.81 14.36 11.46
CA LYS A 490 -15.75 15.20 12.06
C LYS A 490 -15.62 15.13 13.59
N THR A 491 -15.96 14.00 14.19
CA THR A 491 -15.84 13.81 15.66
C THR A 491 -14.85 12.73 16.08
N VAL A 492 -14.54 11.78 15.19
CA VAL A 492 -13.67 10.63 15.51
C VAL A 492 -12.34 10.75 14.77
N ALA A 493 -11.22 10.65 15.48
CA ALA A 493 -9.87 10.85 14.96
C ALA A 493 -9.28 9.59 14.30
N THR A 494 -9.99 8.95 13.37
CA THR A 494 -9.51 7.71 12.71
C THR A 494 -8.48 7.96 11.61
N ALA A 495 -8.38 9.18 11.09
CA ALA A 495 -7.48 9.46 9.98
C ALA A 495 -6.05 9.73 10.45
N ALA A 496 -5.88 10.35 11.62
CA ALA A 496 -4.60 10.57 12.29
C ALA A 496 -4.77 10.97 13.77
N GLY A 497 -3.71 10.76 14.55
CA GLY A 497 -3.59 11.23 15.92
C GLY A 497 -3.65 10.13 16.98
N ALA A 498 -3.70 8.85 16.57
CA ALA A 498 -3.76 7.74 17.51
C ALA A 498 -2.62 6.73 17.35
N ILE A 499 -2.23 6.09 18.46
CA ILE A 499 -1.18 5.06 18.44
C ILE A 499 -1.71 3.82 17.72
N VAL A 500 -2.89 3.34 18.12
CA VAL A 500 -3.59 2.20 17.53
C VAL A 500 -4.92 2.65 16.95
N THR A 501 -5.13 2.40 15.66
CA THR A 501 -6.31 2.86 14.93
C THR A 501 -6.97 1.73 14.15
N PHE A 502 -8.26 1.53 14.36
CA PHE A 502 -9.13 0.73 13.50
C PHE A 502 -10.13 1.69 12.87
N ASP A 503 -10.02 1.86 11.55
CA ASP A 503 -10.85 2.72 10.72
C ASP A 503 -11.67 1.81 9.78
N CYS A 504 -12.66 1.11 10.35
CA CYS A 504 -13.48 0.13 9.62
C CYS A 504 -14.67 0.76 8.89
N ASP A 505 -14.70 2.09 8.84
CA ASP A 505 -15.56 2.88 7.97
C ASP A 505 -14.71 3.95 7.26
N TYR A 506 -13.61 3.50 6.67
CA TYR A 506 -12.65 4.36 6.00
C TYR A 506 -13.27 5.04 4.78
N THR A 507 -13.43 6.36 4.83
CA THR A 507 -13.84 7.22 3.70
C THR A 507 -15.08 6.71 2.91
N PRO A 508 -16.21 6.40 3.56
CA PRO A 508 -17.37 5.76 2.92
C PRO A 508 -17.98 6.64 1.80
N ILE A 509 -17.78 7.95 1.88
CA ILE A 509 -18.16 8.95 0.86
C ILE A 509 -17.44 8.79 -0.49
N SER A 510 -16.39 7.98 -0.54
CA SER A 510 -15.57 7.76 -1.74
C SER A 510 -16.00 6.55 -2.55
N ASP A 511 -16.75 5.62 -1.95
CA ASP A 511 -17.15 4.38 -2.63
C ASP A 511 -18.66 4.35 -2.81
N ASN A 512 -19.13 4.22 -4.06
CA ASN A 512 -20.57 4.16 -4.36
C ASN A 512 -21.19 2.82 -3.97
N VAL A 513 -20.50 1.71 -4.21
CA VAL A 513 -20.97 0.36 -3.88
C VAL A 513 -20.51 -0.01 -2.47
N ARG A 514 -21.44 -0.17 -1.54
CA ARG A 514 -21.18 -0.46 -0.11
C ARG A 514 -22.03 -1.62 0.36
N THR A 515 -21.78 -2.80 -0.21
CA THR A 515 -22.67 -3.97 -0.08
C THR A 515 -22.00 -5.18 0.58
N ARG A 516 -20.77 -5.02 1.07
CA ARG A 516 -19.90 -6.12 1.51
C ARG A 516 -19.33 -5.78 2.90
N PRO A 517 -20.00 -6.18 3.99
CA PRO A 517 -19.50 -5.95 5.34
C PRO A 517 -18.14 -6.63 5.58
N PRO A 518 -17.12 -5.91 6.08
CA PRO A 518 -15.82 -6.48 6.40
C PRO A 518 -15.84 -7.15 7.79
N VAL A 519 -14.90 -8.07 8.02
CA VAL A 519 -14.67 -8.69 9.33
C VAL A 519 -13.28 -8.33 9.85
N VAL A 520 -13.20 -7.87 11.10
CA VAL A 520 -11.91 -7.59 11.77
C VAL A 520 -11.85 -8.32 13.10
N SER A 521 -10.86 -9.20 13.28
CA SER A 521 -10.75 -10.02 14.48
C SER A 521 -9.34 -10.49 14.82
N ASN A 522 -9.12 -10.95 16.06
CA ASN A 522 -7.85 -11.55 16.51
C ASN A 522 -6.64 -10.64 16.26
N ILE A 523 -6.61 -9.52 16.98
CA ILE A 523 -5.53 -8.54 16.95
C ILE A 523 -4.86 -8.51 18.32
N GLN A 524 -3.57 -8.82 18.37
CA GLN A 524 -2.82 -8.92 19.62
C GLN A 524 -1.63 -7.96 19.58
N ILE A 525 -1.60 -7.01 20.51
CA ILE A 525 -0.58 -5.98 20.61
C ILE A 525 0.06 -6.09 21.99
N SER A 526 1.39 -6.12 22.04
CA SER A 526 2.10 -6.27 23.31
C SER A 526 3.39 -5.47 23.39
N ASN A 527 3.80 -5.10 24.59
CA ASN A 527 5.11 -4.50 24.86
C ASN A 527 5.47 -3.33 23.93
N ILE A 528 4.54 -2.37 23.79
CA ILE A 528 4.79 -1.12 23.06
C ILE A 528 5.09 -0.02 24.08
N LYS A 529 6.15 0.74 23.84
CA LYS A 529 6.50 1.92 24.65
C LYS A 529 6.50 3.18 23.82
N VAL A 530 5.73 4.17 24.24
CA VAL A 530 5.54 5.43 23.52
C VAL A 530 6.09 6.59 24.35
N GLY A 531 6.99 7.36 23.77
CA GLY A 531 7.52 8.58 24.36
C GLY A 531 6.65 9.80 24.07
N ASN A 532 6.85 10.86 24.85
CA ASN A 532 6.17 12.14 24.66
C ASN A 532 7.11 13.11 23.94
N VAL A 533 6.53 13.98 23.11
CA VAL A 533 7.21 15.14 22.51
C VAL A 533 6.54 16.44 22.96
N THR A 534 7.29 17.53 22.94
CA THR A 534 6.77 18.87 23.21
C THR A 534 6.61 19.64 21.89
N LYS A 535 5.36 19.92 21.51
CA LYS A 535 5.01 20.73 20.33
C LYS A 535 3.99 21.80 20.76
N ASP A 536 4.23 23.05 20.37
CA ASP A 536 3.34 24.19 20.65
C ASP A 536 2.95 24.30 22.15
N GLY A 537 3.93 24.08 23.04
CA GLY A 537 3.75 24.13 24.50
C GLY A 537 3.00 22.93 25.11
N LYS A 538 2.61 21.94 24.31
CA LYS A 538 1.96 20.71 24.77
C LYS A 538 2.95 19.55 24.75
N THR A 539 3.07 18.85 25.88
CA THR A 539 3.87 17.63 25.99
C THR A 539 2.95 16.41 25.97
N ALA A 540 2.99 15.63 24.90
CA ALA A 540 2.10 14.51 24.69
C ALA A 540 2.72 13.46 23.76
N SER A 541 2.17 12.24 23.78
CA SER A 541 2.55 11.14 22.90
C SER A 541 1.69 11.04 21.63
N CYS A 542 0.43 11.45 21.72
CA CYS A 542 -0.57 11.33 20.65
C CYS A 542 -1.75 12.25 20.94
N PHE A 543 -2.69 12.40 20.00
CA PHE A 543 -3.98 13.00 20.34
C PHE A 543 -4.84 12.08 21.23
N GLN A 544 -5.00 10.82 20.84
CA GLN A 544 -5.79 9.80 21.55
C GLN A 544 -5.06 8.46 21.49
N ALA A 545 -5.06 7.63 22.53
CA ALA A 545 -4.23 6.44 22.53
C ALA A 545 -4.77 5.33 21.60
N ILE A 546 -6.07 5.04 21.68
CA ILE A 546 -6.72 3.95 20.93
C ILE A 546 -7.99 4.49 20.26
N VAL A 547 -8.14 4.27 18.96
CA VAL A 547 -9.40 4.57 18.24
C VAL A 547 -9.86 3.30 17.56
N ILE A 548 -11.05 2.81 17.92
CA ILE A 548 -11.71 1.70 17.23
C ILE A 548 -13.06 2.15 16.71
N LEU A 549 -13.10 2.53 15.43
CA LEU A 549 -14.32 2.68 14.66
C LEU A 549 -14.58 1.36 13.93
N GLY A 550 -15.45 0.52 14.47
CA GLY A 550 -15.91 -0.71 13.83
C GLY A 550 -16.84 -0.46 12.64
N PRO A 551 -17.22 -1.52 11.90
CA PRO A 551 -18.07 -1.37 10.71
C PRO A 551 -19.41 -0.68 11.02
N VAL A 552 -19.84 0.25 10.17
CA VAL A 552 -21.03 1.08 10.41
C VAL A 552 -22.21 0.58 9.56
N ALA A 553 -23.22 -0.01 10.20
CA ALA A 553 -24.30 -0.70 9.48
C ALA A 553 -25.17 0.22 8.62
N SER A 554 -25.33 1.50 8.97
CA SER A 554 -26.10 2.49 8.19
C SER A 554 -25.54 2.74 6.79
N ASP A 555 -24.28 2.37 6.55
CA ASP A 555 -23.58 2.70 5.32
C ASP A 555 -23.82 1.66 4.21
N TYR A 556 -24.44 0.52 4.58
CA TYR A 556 -24.85 -0.52 3.64
C TYR A 556 -25.94 0.00 2.68
N ASN A 557 -25.70 -0.16 1.37
CA ASN A 557 -26.66 0.25 0.34
C ASN A 557 -27.02 -0.87 -0.65
N GLY A 558 -26.81 -2.13 -0.26
CA GLY A 558 -27.15 -3.29 -1.07
C GLY A 558 -28.61 -3.73 -0.94
N PRO A 559 -29.02 -4.78 -1.67
CA PRO A 559 -30.35 -5.35 -1.54
C PRO A 559 -30.59 -5.94 -0.15
N GLY A 560 -31.86 -6.00 0.27
CA GLY A 560 -32.26 -6.65 1.52
C GLY A 560 -32.40 -8.18 1.41
N PRO A 561 -32.33 -8.93 2.52
CA PRO A 561 -31.96 -8.46 3.86
C PRO A 561 -30.45 -8.14 3.95
N MET A 562 -30.10 -7.11 4.74
CA MET A 562 -28.71 -6.73 4.97
C MET A 562 -27.92 -7.89 5.61
N PRO A 563 -26.72 -8.23 5.12
CA PRO A 563 -25.86 -9.21 5.78
C PRO A 563 -25.45 -8.75 7.19
N PRO A 564 -25.15 -9.67 8.12
CA PRO A 564 -24.70 -9.30 9.46
C PRO A 564 -23.48 -8.39 9.42
N VAL A 565 -23.61 -7.22 10.05
CA VAL A 565 -22.49 -6.29 10.29
C VAL A 565 -21.95 -6.59 11.67
N VAL A 566 -20.84 -7.33 11.73
CA VAL A 566 -20.27 -7.82 12.99
C VAL A 566 -19.32 -6.80 13.62
N PRO A 567 -19.22 -6.76 14.96
CA PRO A 567 -18.26 -5.90 15.64
C PRO A 567 -16.81 -6.34 15.38
N VAL A 568 -15.89 -5.41 15.60
CA VAL A 568 -14.47 -5.75 15.80
C VAL A 568 -14.37 -6.63 17.04
N THR A 569 -13.70 -7.78 16.95
CA THR A 569 -13.66 -8.80 18.01
C THR A 569 -12.25 -9.28 18.32
N ASP A 570 -12.08 -9.85 19.52
CA ASP A 570 -10.83 -10.52 19.91
C ASP A 570 -9.60 -9.62 19.75
N VAL A 571 -9.68 -8.43 20.36
CA VAL A 571 -8.58 -7.46 20.39
C VAL A 571 -7.97 -7.47 21.78
N THR A 572 -6.68 -7.74 21.88
CA THR A 572 -5.96 -7.78 23.16
C THR A 572 -4.73 -6.87 23.09
N ILE A 573 -4.62 -5.93 24.04
CA ILE A 573 -3.46 -5.04 24.19
C ILE A 573 -2.85 -5.30 25.58
N THR A 574 -1.56 -5.65 25.63
CA THR A 574 -0.91 -6.12 26.86
C THR A 574 0.45 -5.46 27.11
N ASP A 575 0.74 -5.11 28.35
CA ASP A 575 2.07 -4.63 28.76
C ASP A 575 2.58 -3.42 27.93
N CYS A 576 1.67 -2.52 27.54
CA CYS A 576 1.98 -1.34 26.76
C CYS A 576 1.98 -0.07 27.62
N ASP A 577 2.81 0.90 27.27
CA ASP A 577 2.76 2.28 27.76
C ASP A 577 2.58 3.23 26.58
N PHE A 578 1.40 3.84 26.48
CA PHE A 578 1.05 4.77 25.40
C PHE A 578 1.33 6.24 25.72
N GLY A 579 2.05 6.52 26.82
CA GLY A 579 2.45 7.87 27.18
C GLY A 579 1.27 8.76 27.59
N MET A 580 1.37 10.07 27.31
CA MET A 580 0.36 11.06 27.68
C MET A 580 -0.42 11.56 26.45
N PRO A 581 -1.67 11.12 26.23
CA PRO A 581 -2.50 11.67 25.15
C PRO A 581 -2.88 13.13 25.42
N VAL A 582 -3.04 13.92 24.35
CA VAL A 582 -3.65 15.27 24.45
C VAL A 582 -5.08 15.17 24.99
N ASN A 583 -5.87 14.21 24.49
CA ASN A 583 -7.22 13.93 24.99
C ASN A 583 -7.19 12.92 26.15
N ALA A 584 -6.51 13.26 27.24
CA ALA A 584 -6.36 12.37 28.40
C ALA A 584 -7.69 12.02 29.10
N ALA A 585 -8.73 12.86 28.95
CA ALA A 585 -10.06 12.60 29.52
C ALA A 585 -10.82 11.49 28.77
N GLN A 586 -10.54 11.32 27.47
CA GLN A 586 -11.08 10.26 26.64
C GLN A 586 -9.92 9.57 25.91
N PRO A 587 -9.12 8.75 26.63
CA PRO A 587 -7.91 8.14 26.07
C PRO A 587 -8.20 7.17 24.92
N TRP A 588 -9.45 6.74 24.76
CA TRP A 588 -9.89 5.91 23.65
C TRP A 588 -11.30 6.27 23.14
N PHE A 589 -11.58 5.89 21.90
CA PHE A 589 -12.90 5.90 21.27
C PHE A 589 -13.23 4.49 20.79
N LEU A 590 -14.46 4.02 21.02
CA LEU A 590 -14.94 2.69 20.64
C LEU A 590 -16.34 2.78 20.02
N TYR A 591 -16.55 2.10 18.89
CA TYR A 591 -17.85 1.91 18.25
C TYR A 591 -17.91 0.55 17.56
N ASN A 592 -18.98 -0.23 17.78
CA ASN A 592 -19.18 -1.58 17.23
C ASN A 592 -17.98 -2.49 17.53
N VAL A 593 -17.68 -2.63 18.82
CA VAL A 593 -16.54 -3.40 19.35
C VAL A 593 -17.02 -4.36 20.42
N LYS A 594 -16.55 -5.60 20.36
CA LYS A 594 -16.83 -6.61 21.38
C LYS A 594 -15.55 -7.27 21.88
N GLY A 595 -15.24 -7.05 23.15
CA GLY A 595 -14.17 -7.73 23.85
C GLY A 595 -12.77 -7.16 23.62
N LEU A 596 -12.62 -5.83 23.53
CA LEU A 596 -11.29 -5.21 23.62
C LEU A 596 -10.73 -5.42 25.03
N THR A 597 -9.67 -6.20 25.17
CA THR A 597 -9.04 -6.49 26.46
C THR A 597 -7.74 -5.70 26.60
N LEU A 598 -7.66 -4.90 27.66
CA LEU A 598 -6.46 -4.20 28.10
C LEU A 598 -5.91 -4.90 29.35
N LYS A 599 -4.63 -5.30 29.33
CA LYS A 599 -3.95 -5.90 30.49
C LYS A 599 -2.62 -5.22 30.71
N ASN A 600 -2.44 -4.57 31.86
CA ASN A 600 -1.23 -3.80 32.18
C ASN A 600 -0.91 -2.74 31.10
N VAL A 601 -1.92 -1.98 30.68
CA VAL A 601 -1.75 -0.91 29.69
C VAL A 601 -1.75 0.45 30.38
N ALA A 602 -0.64 1.17 30.34
CA ALA A 602 -0.52 2.52 30.89
C ALA A 602 -0.92 3.58 29.85
N ILE A 603 -1.86 4.46 30.21
CA ILE A 603 -2.27 5.60 29.39
C ILE A 603 -2.47 6.81 30.31
N GLY A 604 -1.80 7.92 30.01
CA GLY A 604 -1.90 9.15 30.81
C GLY A 604 -1.51 8.96 32.28
N GLY A 605 -0.56 8.06 32.56
CA GLY A 605 -0.11 7.74 33.91
C GLY A 605 -1.03 6.79 34.69
N LYS A 606 -2.11 6.27 34.08
CA LYS A 606 -3.02 5.30 34.70
C LYS A 606 -2.87 3.92 34.05
N VAL A 607 -2.79 2.87 34.85
CA VAL A 607 -2.75 1.48 34.37
C VAL A 607 -4.18 0.93 34.23
N HIS A 608 -4.44 0.28 33.10
CA HIS A 608 -5.72 -0.30 32.74
C HIS A 608 -5.63 -1.84 32.66
N ASN A 609 -6.55 -2.51 33.36
CA ASN A 609 -6.77 -3.96 33.36
C ASN A 609 -8.28 -4.21 33.23
N THR A 610 -8.81 -4.11 32.02
CA THR A 610 -10.25 -4.08 31.77
C THR A 610 -10.62 -4.69 30.42
N THR A 611 -11.87 -5.11 30.26
CA THR A 611 -12.44 -5.50 28.98
C THR A 611 -13.55 -4.52 28.62
N LEU A 612 -13.48 -3.97 27.41
CA LEU A 612 -14.37 -2.93 26.90
C LEU A 612 -15.22 -3.46 25.74
N ASN A 613 -16.46 -2.99 25.67
CA ASN A 613 -17.43 -3.25 24.61
C ASN A 613 -18.11 -1.92 24.28
N ALA A 614 -18.50 -1.70 23.02
CA ALA A 614 -19.19 -0.49 22.59
C ALA A 614 -20.08 -0.73 21.37
#